data_AF-A0A1H4B1W1-F1
#
_entry.id   AF-A0A1H4B1W1-F1
#
_cell.length_a   1.000
_cell.length_b   1.000
_cell.length_c   1.000
_cell.angle_alpha   90.00
_cell.angle_beta   90.00
_cell.angle_gamma   90.00
#
_symmetry.space_group_name_H-M   'P 1'
#
loop_
_entity.id
_entity.type
_entity.pdbx_description
1 polymer ?
#
loop_
_entity_poly.entity_id
_entity_poly.type
_entity_poly.pdbx_seq_one_letter_code
_entity_poly.pdbx_strand_id
1 'polypeptide(L)' 'MGVVSIKGSLKNTTGRDLTYAQITFALYDDDGAQIGTAVANINNLEKDGIWKYSATPMTMESWSQYKLTDIDCF' A
#
# COMPACT_ATOMS: atom_id res chain seq x y z
N MET A 1 -10.40 -11.92 -15.43
CA MET A 1 -10.48 -11.75 -13.96
C MET A 1 -9.64 -10.55 -13.61
N GLY A 2 -10.22 -9.53 -12.98
CA GLY A 2 -9.49 -8.30 -12.63
C GLY A 2 -8.75 -8.46 -11.32
N VAL A 3 -7.53 -7.95 -11.23
CA VAL A 3 -6.80 -7.84 -9.95
C VAL A 3 -7.51 -6.81 -9.08
N VAL A 4 -7.91 -7.21 -7.87
CA VAL A 4 -8.52 -6.29 -6.89
C VAL A 4 -7.40 -5.54 -6.18
N SER A 5 -7.34 -4.22 -6.35
CA SER A 5 -6.34 -3.35 -5.71
C SER A 5 -6.93 -2.54 -4.56
N ILE A 6 -6.11 -2.24 -3.56
CA ILE A 6 -6.49 -1.36 -2.43
C ILE A 6 -6.14 0.08 -2.83
N LYS A 7 -7.13 0.97 -2.85
CA LYS A 7 -6.95 2.37 -3.25
C LYS A 7 -7.10 3.31 -2.06
N GLY A 8 -6.32 4.37 -2.06
CA GLY A 8 -6.39 5.40 -1.02
C GLY A 8 -5.56 6.63 -1.36
N SER A 9 -5.37 7.49 -0.36
CA SER A 9 -4.51 8.66 -0.47
C SER A 9 -3.70 8.86 0.81
N LEU A 10 -2.45 9.27 0.66
CA LEU A 10 -1.54 9.61 1.74
C LEU A 10 -1.01 11.03 1.54
N LYS A 11 -0.83 11.79 2.62
CA LYS A 11 -0.16 13.10 2.60
C LYS A 11 1.23 12.97 3.23
N ASN A 12 2.25 13.50 2.55
CA ASN A 12 3.58 13.64 3.14
C ASN A 12 3.57 14.76 4.20
N THR A 13 3.60 14.39 5.48
CA THR A 13 3.66 15.32 6.61
C THR A 13 5.04 15.42 7.25
N THR A 14 6.08 14.87 6.62
CA THR A 14 7.45 14.81 7.20
C THR A 14 8.16 16.16 7.21
N GLY A 15 7.63 17.15 6.51
CA GLY A 15 8.22 18.49 6.42
C GLY A 15 9.37 18.59 5.42
N ARG A 16 9.66 17.54 4.64
CA ARG A 16 10.68 17.49 3.58
C ARG A 16 10.20 16.65 2.40
N ASP A 17 10.90 16.74 1.27
CA ASP A 17 10.69 15.83 0.16
C ASP A 17 11.14 14.41 0.54
N LEU A 18 10.37 13.42 0.11
CA LEU A 18 10.70 12.01 0.25
C LEU A 18 11.24 11.51 -1.08
N THR A 19 12.42 10.91 -1.06
CA THR A 19 12.99 10.26 -2.24
C THR A 19 12.19 9.00 -2.61
N TYR A 20 11.61 8.34 -1.60
CA TYR A 20 10.76 7.18 -1.76
C TYR A 20 9.73 7.06 -0.63
N ALA A 21 8.58 6.51 -0.95
CA ALA A 21 7.62 5.99 0.03
C ALA A 21 7.00 4.69 -0.47
N GLN A 22 6.76 3.73 0.43
CA GLN A 22 6.05 2.49 0.16
C GLN A 22 5.00 2.22 1.24
N ILE A 23 3.87 1.68 0.82
CA ILE A 23 2.79 1.22 1.69
C ILE A 23 2.66 -0.28 1.52
N THR A 24 2.60 -1.01 2.63
CA THR A 24 2.42 -2.46 2.66
C THR A 24 1.14 -2.82 3.39
N PHE A 25 0.32 -3.66 2.77
CA PHE A 25 -0.85 -4.28 3.38
C PHE A 25 -0.64 -5.79 3.49
N ALA A 26 -1.01 -6.38 4.63
CA ALA A 26 -1.22 -7.82 4.72
C ALA A 26 -2.61 -8.17 4.17
N LEU A 27 -2.69 -9.28 3.43
CA LEU A 27 -3.92 -9.80 2.84
C LEU A 27 -4.28 -11.12 3.53
N TYR A 28 -5.57 -11.29 3.83
CA TYR A 28 -6.09 -12.45 4.54
C TYR A 28 -7.27 -13.08 3.81
N ASP A 29 -7.40 -14.40 3.93
CA ASP A 29 -8.57 -15.16 3.48
C ASP A 29 -9.75 -15.03 4.47
N ASP A 30 -10.85 -15.72 4.17
CA ASP A 30 -12.08 -15.72 4.99
C ASP A 30 -11.88 -16.35 6.37
N ASP A 31 -10.92 -17.27 6.50
CA ASP A 31 -10.57 -17.93 7.77
C ASP A 31 -9.59 -17.08 8.61
N GLY A 32 -9.13 -15.95 8.07
CA GLY A 32 -8.21 -15.03 8.74
C GLY A 32 -6.74 -15.43 8.64
N ALA A 33 -6.38 -16.38 7.78
CA ALA A 33 -4.99 -16.71 7.50
C ALA A 33 -4.37 -15.68 6.56
N GLN A 34 -3.11 -15.30 6.80
CA GLN A 34 -2.39 -14.37 5.92
C GLN A 34 -1.90 -15.10 4.67
N ILE A 35 -2.37 -14.68 3.50
CA ILE A 35 -2.14 -15.33 2.20
C ILE A 35 -1.29 -14.48 1.25
N GLY A 36 -0.85 -13.30 1.70
CA GLY A 36 0.08 -12.47 0.95
C GLY A 36 0.14 -11.04 1.43
N THR A 37 0.64 -10.19 0.55
CA THR A 37 0.73 -8.74 0.76
C THR A 37 0.28 -8.00 -0.49
N ALA A 38 -0.14 -6.75 -0.33
CA ALA A 38 -0.28 -5.79 -1.41
C ALA A 38 0.62 -4.58 -1.15
N VAL A 39 1.23 -4.05 -2.21
CA VAL A 39 2.15 -2.91 -2.09
C VAL A 39 1.82 -1.82 -3.09
N ALA A 40 2.05 -0.58 -2.68
CA ALA A 40 2.17 0.57 -3.57
C ALA A 40 3.44 1.31 -3.19
N ASN A 41 4.11 1.92 -4.17
CA ASN A 41 5.26 2.78 -3.91
C ASN A 41 5.29 3.98 -4.87
N ILE A 42 6.02 5.01 -4.48
CA ILE A 42 6.24 6.23 -5.25
C ILE A 42 7.65 6.76 -4.99
N ASN A 43 8.25 7.39 -6.01
CA ASN A 43 9.49 8.13 -5.89
C ASN A 43 9.21 9.64 -5.86
N ASN A 44 10.08 10.40 -5.21
CA ASN A 44 10.08 11.87 -5.24
C ASN A 44 8.74 12.49 -4.78
N LEU A 45 8.19 12.02 -3.66
CA LEU A 45 6.98 12.60 -3.08
C LEU A 45 7.33 13.93 -2.40
N GLU A 46 6.92 15.02 -3.04
CA GLU A 46 7.15 16.39 -2.56
C GLU A 46 6.65 16.60 -1.13
N LYS A 47 7.31 17.52 -0.42
CA LYS A 47 6.84 18.06 0.86
C LYS A 47 5.37 18.48 0.75
N ASP A 48 4.56 18.07 1.72
CA ASP A 48 3.11 18.35 1.76
C ASP A 48 2.29 17.76 0.59
N GLY A 49 2.94 17.01 -0.32
CA GLY A 49 2.32 16.35 -1.45
C GLY A 49 1.32 15.28 -1.04
N ILE A 50 0.29 15.09 -1.87
CA ILE A 50 -0.73 14.06 -1.70
C ILE A 50 -0.52 12.99 -2.78
N TRP A 51 -0.26 11.77 -2.36
CA TRP A 51 -0.17 10.61 -3.23
C TRP A 51 -1.47 9.82 -3.22
N LYS A 52 -2.12 9.69 -4.38
CA LYS A 52 -3.22 8.74 -4.59
C LYS A 52 -2.64 7.42 -5.06
N TYR A 53 -2.80 6.36 -4.27
CA TYR A 53 -2.17 5.07 -4.52
C TYR A 53 -3.17 3.99 -4.93
N SER A 54 -2.65 2.96 -5.58
CA SER A 54 -3.33 1.70 -5.87
C SER A 54 -2.37 0.56 -5.53
N ALA A 55 -2.55 -0.07 -4.37
CA ALA A 55 -1.71 -1.17 -3.93
C ALA A 55 -2.08 -2.46 -4.66
N THR A 56 -1.08 -3.06 -5.28
CA THR A 56 -1.22 -4.26 -6.10
C THR A 56 -0.92 -5.48 -5.23
N PRO A 57 -1.83 -6.47 -5.17
CA PRO A 57 -1.55 -7.76 -4.54
C PRO A 57 -0.33 -8.45 -5.19
N MET A 58 0.54 -9.00 -4.35
CA MET A 58 1.68 -9.85 -4.74
C MET A 58 1.32 -11.35 -4.66
N THR A 59 0.03 -11.67 -4.72
CA THR A 59 -0.52 -13.03 -4.73
C THR A 59 -1.59 -13.15 -5.81
N MET A 60 -1.79 -14.38 -6.30
CA MET A 60 -2.91 -14.72 -7.19
C MET A 60 -4.12 -15.27 -6.42
N GLU A 61 -3.97 -15.47 -5.11
CA GLU A 61 -5.05 -15.96 -4.24
C GLU A 61 -6.10 -14.88 -4.01
N SER A 62 -7.35 -15.33 -3.84
CA SER A 62 -8.44 -14.43 -3.46
C SER A 62 -8.34 -14.10 -1.98
N TRP A 63 -8.53 -12.84 -1.63
CA TRP A 63 -8.50 -12.33 -0.26
C TRP A 63 -9.80 -11.58 0.03
N SER A 64 -10.22 -11.54 1.29
CA SER A 64 -11.44 -10.86 1.73
C SER A 64 -11.17 -9.77 2.75
N GLN A 65 -10.03 -9.82 3.42
CA GLN A 65 -9.62 -8.87 4.43
C GLN A 65 -8.21 -8.35 4.16
N TYR A 66 -7.94 -7.14 4.59
CA TYR A 66 -6.62 -6.53 4.50
C TYR A 66 -6.34 -5.63 5.69
N LYS A 67 -5.06 -5.48 6.02
CA LYS A 67 -4.60 -4.61 7.10
C LYS A 67 -3.38 -3.82 6.65
N LEU A 68 -3.39 -2.51 6.87
CA LEU A 68 -2.19 -1.69 6.72
C LEU A 68 -1.16 -2.15 7.77
N THR A 69 0.00 -2.62 7.30
CA THR A 69 1.05 -3.12 8.20
C THR A 69 2.21 -2.18 8.30
N ASP A 70 2.55 -1.47 7.21
CA ASP A 70 3.74 -0.62 7.20
C ASP A 70 3.67 0.55 6.23
N ILE A 71 4.42 1.60 6.56
CA ILE A 71 4.70 2.76 5.71
C ILE A 71 6.19 3.12 5.87
N ASP A 72 6.99 2.74 4.88
CA ASP A 72 8.41 3.09 4.81
C ASP A 72 8.62 4.36 3.98
N CYS A 73 9.48 5.27 4.46
CA CYS A 73 9.85 6.46 3.71
C CYS A 73 11.27 6.97 4.03
N PHE A 74 11.98 7.46 3.00
CA PHE A 74 13.34 8.00 3.11
C PHE A 74 13.54 9.29 2.34
#